data_AF-A0A846PSE0-F1
#
_entry.id   AF-A0A846PSE0-F1
#
_cell.length_a   1.000
_cell.length_b   1.000
_cell.length_c   1.000
_cell.angle_alpha   90.00
_cell.angle_beta   90.00
_cell.angle_gamma   90.00
#
_symmetry.space_group_name_H-M   'P 1'
#
loop_
_entity.id
_entity.type
_entity.pdbx_description
1 polymer ?
#
loop_
_entity_poly.entity_id
_entity_poly.type
_entity_poly.pdbx_seq_one_letter_code
_entity_poly.pdbx_strand_id
1 'polypeptide(L)' 'MRCSFCNENIEAGTGKMFVRNDGKVFYFCSGKCEKNMLKLRREPKDVKWVTKKKAKK' A
#
# COMPACT_ATOMS: atom_id res chain seq x y z
N MET A 1 6.92 -6.21 -8.24
CA MET A 1 6.32 -6.37 -6.91
C MET A 1 5.35 -5.21 -6.69
N ARG A 2 4.07 -5.43 -6.33
CA ARG A 2 3.07 -4.34 -6.24
C ARG A 2 2.77 -3.97 -4.79
N CYS A 3 2.62 -2.67 -4.52
CA CYS A 3 2.23 -2.16 -3.20
C CYS A 3 0.76 -2.49 -2.91
N SER A 4 0.48 -3.11 -1.77
CA SER A 4 -0.88 -3.50 -1.35
C SER A 4 -1.80 -2.29 -1.10
N PHE A 5 -1.24 -1.09 -0.89
CA PHE A 5 -2.01 0.12 -0.66
C PHE A 5 -2.25 0.92 -1.94
N CYS A 6 -1.18 1.44 -2.57
CA CYS A 6 -1.30 2.31 -3.75
C CYS A 6 -1.30 1.56 -5.10
N ASN A 7 -1.09 0.25 -5.10
CA ASN A 7 -1.00 -0.61 -6.29
C ASN A 7 0.13 -0.23 -7.27
N GLU A 8 1.09 0.57 -6.82
CA GLU A 8 2.26 0.97 -7.60
C GLU A 8 3.34 -0.13 -7.58
N ASN A 9 4.20 -0.14 -8.60
CA ASN A 9 5.35 -1.01 -8.61
C ASN A 9 6.34 -0.58 -7.53
N ILE A 10 6.82 -1.54 -6.75
CA ILE A 10 7.88 -1.40 -5.78
C ILE A 10 9.18 -1.73 -6.50
N GLU A 11 10.11 -0.77 -6.51
CA GLU A 11 11.46 -0.98 -7.02
C GLU A 11 12.21 -2.02 -6.19
N ALA A 12 13.02 -2.85 -6.85
CA ALA A 12 13.78 -3.89 -6.18
C ALA A 12 14.75 -3.27 -5.15
N GLY A 13 14.83 -3.86 -3.97
CA GLY A 13 15.63 -3.33 -2.86
C GLY A 13 14.97 -2.17 -2.09
N THR A 14 13.76 -1.74 -2.47
CA THR A 14 13.01 -0.67 -1.80
C THR A 14 11.70 -1.19 -1.19
N GLY A 15 11.19 -0.49 -0.19
CA GLY A 15 9.90 -0.77 0.43
C GLY A 15 9.99 -1.60 1.72
N LYS A 16 8.84 -2.08 2.19
CA LYS A 16 8.73 -2.89 3.41
C LYS A 16 7.69 -3.99 3.24
N MET A 17 8.00 -5.17 3.77
CA MET A 17 7.06 -6.27 3.95
C MET A 17 6.50 -6.24 5.38
N PHE A 18 5.19 -6.27 5.52
CA PHE A 18 4.50 -6.32 6.81
C PHE A 18 3.60 -7.56 6.86
N VAL A 19 3.84 -8.42 7.84
CA VAL A 19 3.04 -9.64 8.06
C VAL A 19 2.10 -9.38 9.22
N ARG A 20 0.79 -9.53 9.00
CA ARG A 20 -0.20 -9.48 10.08
C ARG A 20 -0.21 -10.81 10.85
N ASN A 21 -0.69 -10.79 12.09
CA ASN A 21 -0.90 -12.01 12.89
C ASN A 21 -1.75 -13.07 12.18
N ASP A 22 -2.66 -12.65 11.30
CA ASP A 22 -3.51 -13.54 10.50
C ASP A 22 -2.75 -14.23 9.33
N GLY A 23 -1.42 -14.07 9.23
CA GLY A 23 -0.59 -14.59 8.15
C GLY A 23 -0.65 -13.79 6.84
N LYS A 24 -1.51 -12.76 6.76
CA LYS A 24 -1.60 -11.91 5.56
C LYS A 24 -0.35 -11.03 5.41
N VAL A 25 0.29 -11.14 4.26
CA VAL A 25 1.46 -10.34 3.89
C VAL A 25 1.02 -9.10 3.11
N PHE A 26 1.50 -7.94 3.54
CA PHE A 26 1.31 -6.66 2.88
C PHE A 26 2.66 -6.10 2.44
N TYR A 27 2.67 -5.53 1.24
CA TYR A 27 3.84 -4.88 0.69
C TYR A 27 3.59 -3.38 0.59
N PHE A 28 4.52 -2.59 1.11
CA PHE A 28 4.44 -1.13 1.06
C PHE A 28 5.61 -0.55 0.28
N CYS A 29 5.31 0.35 -0.66
CA CYS A 29 6.35 1.09 -1.38
C CYS A 29 7.01 2.19 -0.52
N SER A 30 6.28 2.72 0.48
CA SER A 30 6.75 3.85 1.30
C SER A 30 6.07 3.89 2.66
N GLY A 31 6.70 4.60 3.61
CA GLY A 31 6.13 4.83 4.94
C GLY A 31 4.79 5.58 4.92
N LYS A 32 4.47 6.32 3.84
CA LYS A 32 3.15 6.94 3.64
C LYS A 32 2.05 5.89 3.51
N CYS A 33 2.30 4.83 2.74
CA CYS A 33 1.36 3.73 2.54
C CYS A 33 1.18 2.92 3.83
N GLU A 34 2.28 2.67 4.54
CA GLU A 34 2.27 1.98 5.84
C GLU A 34 1.44 2.76 6.87
N LYS A 35 1.71 4.07 7.06
CA LYS A 35 0.98 4.89 8.03
C LYS A 35 -0.52 4.99 7.70
N ASN A 36 -0.86 5.16 6.42
CA ASN A 36 -2.26 5.24 6.02
C ASN A 36 -3.02 3.96 6.34
N MET A 37 -2.42 2.79 6.09
CA MET A 37 -3.09 1.51 6.27
C MET A 37 -3.06 1.02 7.73
N LEU A 38 -1.92 1.14 8.42
CA LEU A 38 -1.72 0.59 9.76
C LEU A 38 -2.09 1.57 10.88
N LYS A 39 -1.68 2.84 10.78
CA LYS A 39 -1.93 3.83 11.85
C LYS A 39 -3.29 4.50 11.68
N LEU A 40 -3.59 4.95 10.46
CA LEU A 40 -4.82 5.70 10.18
C LEU A 40 -5.99 4.81 9.76
N ARG A 41 -5.76 3.50 9.58
CA ARG A 41 -6.77 2.49 9.16
C ARG A 41 -7.61 2.92 7.97
N ARG A 42 -7.03 3.70 7.03
CA ARG A 42 -7.72 4.15 5.82
C ARG A 42 -7.70 3.05 4.78
N GLU A 43 -8.83 2.84 4.12
CA GLU A 43 -8.87 1.95 2.97
C GLU A 43 -8.37 2.69 1.72
N PRO A 44 -7.69 1.99 0.79
CA PRO A 44 -7.22 2.58 -0.47
C PRO A 44 -8.32 3.27 -1.29
N LYS A 45 -9.57 2.81 -1.14
CA LYS A 45 -10.75 3.31 -1.87
C LYS A 45 -11.15 4.73 -1.44
N ASP A 46 -10.99 5.03 -0.15
CA ASP A 46 -11.36 6.33 0.43
C ASP A 46 -10.29 7.40 0.20
N VAL A 47 -9.09 6.97 -0.21
CA VAL A 47 -7.95 7.84 -0.40
C VAL A 47 -7.89 8.30 -1.85
N LYS A 48 -8.39 9.53 -2.09
CA LYS A 48 -8.47 10.17 -3.42
C LYS A 48 -7.21 10.02 -4.28
N TRP A 49 -6.00 10.18 -3.71
CA TRP A 49 -4.74 10.10 -4.48
C TRP A 49 -4.37 8.67 -4.91
N VAL A 50 -4.89 7.65 -4.22
CA VAL A 50 -4.73 6.24 -4.61
C VAL A 50 -5.77 5.87 -5.66
N THR A 51 -7.03 6.24 -5.43
CA THR A 51 -8.14 5.95 -6.37
C THR A 51 -7.92 6.61 -7.73
N LYS A 52 -7.44 7.86 -7.77
CA LYS A 52 -7.07 8.54 -9.02
C LYS A 52 -6.04 7.78 -9.84
N LYS A 53 -5.10 7.07 -9.20
CA LYS A 53 -4.10 6.25 -9.91
C LYS A 53 -4.68 4.97 -10.51
N LYS A 54 -5.79 4.44 -9.95
CA LYS A 54 -6.49 3.25 -10.49
C LYS A 54 -7.34 3.54 -11.72
N ALA A 55 -7.71 4.80 -11.96
CA ALA A 55 -8.61 5.20 -13.05
C ALA A 55 -7.97 5.29 -14.44
N LYS A 56 -6.64 5.12 -14.55
CA LYS A 56 -5.97 4.88 -15.84
C LYS A 56 -6.14 3.41 -16.20
N LYS A 57 -7.28 3.08 -16.81
CA LYS A 57 -7.46 1.84 -17.58
C LYS A 57 -7.38 2.18 -19.06
#